data_AF-A0A841T7R3-F1
#
_entry.id   AF-A0A841T7R3-F1
#
_cell.length_a   1.000
_cell.length_b   1.000
_cell.length_c   1.000
_cell.angle_alpha   90.00
_cell.angle_beta   90.00
_cell.angle_gamma   90.00
#
_symmetry.space_group_name_H-M   'P 1'
#
loop_
_entity.id
_entity.type
_entity.pdbx_description
1 polymer ?
#
loop_
_entity_poly.entity_id
_entity_poly.type
_entity_poly.pdbx_seq_one_letter_code
_entity_poly.pdbx_strand_id
1 'polypeptide(L)'
;MAERQEGQEGQGNEEVQQEADRHGTSVPGDAKYVAELEQLQKVDFALVELTLYLDTHPYDMQALQQFNQLTQQRMQMAHAFEIKYGPLLQFGHSFSRFPWQWSQSPWPWQV
;
A
#
# COMPACT_ATOMS: atom_id res chain seq x y z
N MET A 1 27.86 18.95 -56.29
CA MET A 1 27.13 19.78 -55.32
C MET A 1 26.39 18.81 -54.42
N ALA A 2 26.93 18.62 -53.21
CA ALA A 2 26.34 17.79 -52.18
C ALA A 2 25.57 18.71 -51.23
N GLU A 3 24.36 18.35 -50.85
CA GLU A 3 23.83 18.68 -49.52
C GLU A 3 22.61 17.81 -49.20
N ARG A 4 22.79 17.03 -48.14
CA ARG A 4 21.79 16.21 -47.47
C ARG A 4 20.81 17.12 -46.74
N GLN A 5 19.54 16.73 -46.69
CA GLN A 5 18.65 17.09 -45.58
C GLN A 5 17.92 15.84 -45.10
N GLU A 6 18.57 15.14 -44.17
CA GLU A 6 17.92 14.32 -43.15
C GLU A 6 18.02 15.12 -41.85
N GLY A 7 16.92 15.27 -41.11
CA GLY A 7 16.98 15.84 -39.75
C GLY A 7 15.84 16.78 -39.41
N GLN A 8 14.63 16.24 -39.26
CA GLN A 8 13.61 16.82 -38.37
C GLN A 8 12.83 15.68 -37.70
N GLU A 9 13.51 14.93 -36.85
CA GLU A 9 12.86 14.11 -35.81
C GLU A 9 13.63 14.39 -34.52
N GLY A 10 12.96 14.92 -33.50
CA GLY A 10 13.57 15.03 -32.16
C GLY A 10 13.31 16.30 -31.36
N GLN A 11 12.17 16.98 -31.52
CA GLN A 11 11.81 18.10 -30.64
C GLN A 11 10.39 18.05 -30.08
N GLY A 12 9.75 16.86 -30.07
CA GLY A 12 8.41 16.67 -29.48
C GLY A 12 8.37 15.81 -28.22
N ASN A 13 9.50 15.19 -27.83
CA ASN A 13 9.48 14.11 -26.83
C ASN A 13 10.01 14.52 -25.45
N GLU A 14 10.58 15.70 -25.28
CA GLU A 14 11.14 16.14 -23.98
C GLU A 14 10.14 16.91 -23.10
N GLU A 15 9.10 17.55 -23.68
CA GLU A 15 8.09 18.26 -22.88
C GLU A 15 7.01 17.32 -22.31
N VAL A 16 6.71 16.20 -22.98
CA VAL A 16 5.70 15.24 -22.50
C VAL A 16 6.21 14.44 -21.28
N GLN A 17 7.52 14.39 -21.06
CA GLN A 17 8.10 13.64 -19.93
C GLN A 17 8.06 14.41 -18.60
N GLN A 18 7.85 15.73 -18.62
CA GLN A 18 7.85 16.55 -17.39
C GLN A 18 6.46 16.72 -16.76
N GLU A 19 5.37 16.38 -17.46
CA GLU A 19 4.00 16.50 -16.91
C GLU A 19 3.45 15.24 -16.21
N ALA A 20 4.07 14.08 -16.42
CA ALA A 20 3.65 12.84 -15.76
C ALA A 20 3.97 12.81 -14.25
N ASP A 21 4.91 13.62 -13.78
CA ASP A 21 5.39 13.63 -12.39
C ASP A 21 4.49 14.43 -11.42
N ARG A 22 3.36 14.98 -11.91
CA ARG A 22 2.36 15.68 -11.09
C ARG A 22 1.19 14.81 -10.64
N HIS A 23 1.17 13.54 -11.01
CA HIS A 23 0.22 12.56 -10.51
C HIS A 23 0.94 11.66 -9.52
N GLY A 24 0.60 11.79 -8.23
CA GLY A 24 1.16 10.98 -7.15
C GLY A 24 0.77 9.51 -7.24
N THR A 25 1.25 8.81 -8.27
CA THR A 25 1.23 7.36 -8.39
C THR A 25 2.20 6.80 -7.37
N SER A 26 1.67 6.48 -6.19
CA SER A 26 2.40 5.74 -5.16
C SER A 26 2.81 4.38 -5.73
N VAL A 27 4.12 4.16 -5.83
CA VAL A 27 4.69 2.94 -6.41
C VAL A 27 4.76 1.87 -5.32
N PRO A 28 4.11 0.70 -5.50
CA PRO A 28 4.29 -0.43 -4.60
C PRO A 28 5.77 -0.79 -4.47
N GLY A 29 6.27 -0.89 -3.23
CA GLY A 29 7.68 -1.18 -2.93
C GLY A 29 8.60 0.03 -2.70
N ASP A 30 8.07 1.26 -2.73
CA ASP A 30 8.84 2.43 -2.28
C ASP A 30 9.02 2.46 -0.75
N ALA A 31 9.91 3.32 -0.23
CA ALA A 31 10.20 3.40 1.20
C ALA A 31 8.95 3.77 2.04
N LYS A 32 8.01 4.51 1.45
CA LYS A 32 6.76 4.92 2.11
C LYS A 32 5.78 3.75 2.22
N TYR A 33 5.66 2.95 1.16
CA TYR A 33 4.91 1.70 1.14
C TYR A 33 5.40 0.76 2.23
N VAL A 34 6.72 0.53 2.30
CA VAL A 34 7.33 -0.33 3.31
C VAL A 34 7.02 0.19 4.72
N ALA A 35 7.23 1.48 4.98
CA ALA A 35 6.96 2.06 6.30
C ALA A 35 5.48 2.00 6.72
N GLU A 36 4.55 2.26 5.80
CA GLU A 36 3.11 2.19 6.07
C GLU A 36 2.65 0.74 6.29
N LEU A 37 3.20 -0.20 5.52
CA LEU A 37 2.93 -1.63 5.67
C LEU A 37 3.48 -2.20 6.99
N GLU A 38 4.73 -1.86 7.34
CA GLU A 38 5.33 -2.23 8.62
C GLU A 38 4.52 -1.69 9.80
N GLN A 39 3.98 -0.47 9.68
CA GLN A 39 3.15 0.10 10.73
C GLN A 39 1.84 -0.68 10.88
N LEU A 40 1.24 -1.15 9.79
CA LEU A 40 0.08 -2.04 9.81
C LEU A 40 0.41 -3.37 10.47
N GLN A 41 1.52 -4.00 10.09
CA GLN A 41 1.99 -5.26 10.65
C GLN A 41 2.26 -5.17 12.17
N LYS A 42 2.80 -4.04 12.66
CA LYS A 42 2.99 -3.81 14.11
C LYS A 42 1.66 -3.79 14.87
N VAL A 43 0.64 -3.17 14.30
CA VAL A 43 -0.71 -3.15 14.90
C VAL A 43 -1.33 -4.54 14.85
N ASP A 44 -1.21 -5.26 13.72
CA ASP A 44 -1.69 -6.63 13.59
C ASP A 44 -1.02 -7.57 14.63
N PHE A 45 0.30 -7.43 14.86
CA PHE A 45 1.01 -8.14 15.92
C PHE A 45 0.44 -7.85 17.30
N ALA A 46 0.25 -6.57 17.65
CA ALA A 46 -0.31 -6.19 18.94
C ALA A 46 -1.74 -6.74 19.15
N LEU A 47 -2.56 -6.80 18.10
CA LEU A 47 -3.89 -7.40 18.14
C LEU A 47 -3.86 -8.91 18.40
N VAL A 48 -2.91 -9.63 17.80
CA VAL A 48 -2.69 -11.05 18.07
C VAL A 48 -2.29 -11.25 19.53
N GLU A 49 -1.30 -10.51 20.02
CA GLU A 49 -0.83 -10.61 21.41
C GLU A 49 -1.94 -10.30 22.42
N LEU A 50 -2.74 -9.26 22.17
CA LEU A 50 -3.88 -8.93 23.04
C LEU A 50 -4.96 -10.00 23.03
N THR A 51 -5.19 -10.65 21.89
CA THR A 51 -6.13 -11.78 21.79
C THR A 51 -5.65 -12.93 22.69
N LEU A 52 -4.39 -13.32 22.55
CA LEU A 52 -3.78 -14.38 23.37
C LEU A 52 -3.79 -14.03 24.87
N TYR A 53 -3.55 -12.77 25.22
CA TYR A 53 -3.64 -12.31 26.60
C TYR A 53 -5.07 -12.40 27.13
N LEU A 54 -6.05 -11.89 26.38
CA LEU A 54 -7.47 -11.88 26.76
C LEU A 54 -8.07 -13.28 26.89
N ASP A 55 -7.58 -14.26 26.13
CA ASP A 55 -7.96 -15.69 26.28
C ASP A 55 -7.68 -16.20 27.71
N THR A 56 -6.67 -15.64 28.38
CA THR A 56 -6.31 -15.99 29.76
C THR A 56 -6.81 -14.99 30.80
N HIS A 57 -7.13 -13.75 30.40
CA HIS A 57 -7.59 -12.66 31.26
C HIS A 57 -8.89 -12.00 30.72
N PRO A 58 -10.02 -12.73 30.64
CA PRO A 58 -11.22 -12.25 29.94
C PRO A 58 -11.96 -11.08 30.64
N TYR A 59 -11.60 -10.79 31.90
CA TYR A 59 -12.21 -9.70 32.69
C TYR A 59 -11.33 -8.44 32.74
N ASP A 60 -10.19 -8.42 32.06
CA ASP A 60 -9.33 -7.25 31.97
C ASP A 60 -9.91 -6.21 31.01
N MET A 61 -10.66 -5.27 31.59
CA MET A 61 -11.32 -4.19 30.85
C MET A 61 -10.32 -3.27 30.12
N GLN A 62 -9.11 -3.09 30.63
CA GLN A 62 -8.12 -2.22 29.99
C GLN A 62 -7.56 -2.87 28.73
N ALA A 63 -7.22 -4.15 28.80
CA ALA A 63 -6.78 -4.92 27.64
C ALA A 63 -7.87 -4.98 26.55
N LEU A 64 -9.13 -5.16 26.94
CA LEU A 64 -10.25 -5.14 25.99
C LEU A 64 -10.43 -3.77 25.31
N GLN A 65 -10.30 -2.67 26.06
CA GLN A 65 -10.35 -1.33 25.49
C GLN A 65 -9.20 -1.09 24.50
N GLN A 66 -7.98 -1.51 24.84
CA GLN A 66 -6.82 -1.39 23.96
C GLN A 66 -7.01 -2.20 22.68
N PHE A 67 -7.53 -3.43 22.78
CA PHE A 67 -7.85 -4.27 21.64
C PHE A 67 -8.84 -3.58 20.68
N ASN A 68 -9.92 -3.02 21.23
CA ASN A 68 -10.92 -2.31 20.44
C ASN A 68 -10.36 -1.04 19.76
N GLN A 69 -9.51 -0.28 20.47
CA GLN A 69 -8.85 0.91 19.92
C GLN A 69 -7.93 0.54 18.75
N LEU A 70 -7.07 -0.47 18.94
CA LEU A 70 -6.16 -0.95 17.89
C LEU A 70 -6.92 -1.55 16.71
N THR A 71 -8.04 -2.23 16.95
CA THR A 71 -8.89 -2.77 15.88
C THR A 71 -9.42 -1.65 14.99
N GLN A 72 -9.93 -0.57 15.58
CA GLN A 72 -10.40 0.60 14.83
C GLN A 72 -9.25 1.28 14.06
N GLN A 73 -8.10 1.45 14.70
CA GLN A 73 -6.90 2.02 14.07
C GLN A 73 -6.45 1.17 12.86
N ARG A 74 -6.39 -0.15 13.03
CA ARG A 74 -6.04 -1.11 11.98
C ARG A 74 -6.98 -0.98 10.78
N MET A 75 -8.29 -0.91 11.02
CA MET A 75 -9.28 -0.76 9.94
C MET A 75 -9.04 0.52 9.12
N GLN A 76 -8.77 1.64 9.79
CA GLN A 76 -8.51 2.92 9.12
C GLN A 76 -7.21 2.88 8.31
N MET A 77 -6.14 2.34 8.90
CA MET A 77 -4.85 2.20 8.23
C MET A 77 -4.92 1.27 7.02
N ALA A 78 -5.54 0.10 7.17
CA ALA A 78 -5.72 -0.86 6.08
C ALA A 78 -6.52 -0.25 4.92
N HIS A 79 -7.61 0.45 5.22
CA HIS A 79 -8.42 1.12 4.20
C HIS A 79 -7.63 2.20 3.45
N ALA A 80 -6.90 3.06 4.17
CA ALA A 80 -6.05 4.08 3.56
C ALA A 80 -4.94 3.47 2.69
N PHE A 81 -4.35 2.37 3.15
CA PHE A 81 -3.33 1.63 2.42
C PHE A 81 -3.92 1.04 1.12
N GLU A 82 -5.10 0.41 1.19
CA GLU A 82 -5.73 -0.22 0.03
C GLU A 82 -6.10 0.78 -1.07
N ILE A 83 -6.58 1.97 -0.70
CA ILE A 83 -6.87 3.06 -1.65
C ILE A 83 -5.62 3.44 -2.43
N LYS A 84 -4.47 3.44 -1.76
CA LYS A 84 -3.22 4.01 -2.25
C LYS A 84 -2.38 3.00 -3.03
N TYR A 85 -2.27 1.77 -2.51
CA TYR A 85 -1.35 0.76 -3.03
C TYR A 85 -2.04 -0.46 -3.63
N GLY A 86 -3.34 -0.66 -3.37
CA GLY A 86 -4.09 -1.82 -3.83
C GLY A 86 -4.35 -2.86 -2.73
N PRO A 87 -4.90 -4.02 -3.09
CA PRO A 87 -5.52 -4.92 -2.14
C PRO A 87 -4.52 -5.55 -1.14
N LEU A 88 -4.92 -5.64 0.13
CA LEU A 88 -4.11 -6.22 1.21
C LEU A 88 -4.40 -7.70 1.50
N LEU A 89 -5.65 -8.13 1.37
CA LEU A 89 -6.11 -9.47 1.73
C LEU A 89 -6.80 -10.21 0.57
N GLN A 90 -6.34 -11.44 0.33
CA GLN A 90 -6.84 -12.34 -0.74
C GLN A 90 -8.26 -12.86 -0.46
N PHE A 91 -8.78 -13.68 -1.38
CA PHE A 91 -10.04 -14.44 -1.21
C PHE A 91 -11.29 -13.58 -0.97
N GLY A 92 -11.34 -12.37 -1.53
CA GLY A 92 -12.51 -11.49 -1.47
C GLY A 92 -12.57 -10.61 -0.22
N HIS A 93 -11.51 -10.59 0.60
CA HIS A 93 -11.41 -9.69 1.75
C HIS A 93 -11.03 -8.25 1.35
N SER A 94 -10.34 -8.08 0.22
CA SER A 94 -10.04 -6.77 -0.38
C SER A 94 -10.54 -6.71 -1.82
N PHE A 95 -11.00 -5.53 -2.25
CA PHE A 95 -11.40 -5.30 -3.63
C PHE A 95 -10.18 -5.12 -4.53
N SER A 96 -10.09 -5.88 -5.63
CA SER A 96 -9.12 -5.60 -6.69
C SER A 96 -9.70 -4.59 -7.67
N ARG A 97 -8.87 -3.64 -8.12
CA ARG A 97 -9.18 -2.83 -9.31
C ARG A 97 -8.94 -3.66 -10.58
N PHE A 98 -9.34 -3.10 -11.72
CA PHE A 98 -8.99 -3.61 -13.04
C PHE A 98 -7.78 -2.86 -13.60
N PRO A 99 -6.77 -3.54 -14.18
CA PRO A 99 -6.62 -4.99 -14.31
C PRO A 99 -6.30 -5.66 -12.96
N TRP A 100 -6.43 -7.00 -12.90
CA TRP A 100 -6.20 -7.81 -11.70
C TRP A 100 -4.89 -7.44 -11.00
N GLN A 101 -4.98 -6.90 -9.77
CA GLN A 101 -3.82 -6.27 -9.12
C GLN A 101 -2.91 -7.27 -8.38
N TRP A 102 -3.39 -8.46 -8.05
CA TRP A 102 -2.60 -9.46 -7.32
C TRP A 102 -1.47 -10.11 -8.13
N SER A 103 -1.46 -9.91 -9.45
CA SER A 103 -0.30 -10.28 -10.28
C SER A 103 0.86 -9.29 -10.16
N GLN A 104 0.68 -8.15 -9.48
CA GLN A 104 1.69 -7.11 -9.31
C GLN A 104 2.49 -7.33 -8.02
N SER A 105 3.80 -7.08 -8.09
CA SER A 105 4.73 -7.10 -6.96
C SER A 105 5.05 -5.68 -6.48
N PRO A 106 5.48 -5.49 -5.21
CA PRO A 106 5.63 -6.50 -4.17
C PRO A 106 4.30 -6.87 -3.51
N TRP A 107 4.21 -8.11 -3.03
CA TRP A 107 3.06 -8.55 -2.25
C TRP A 107 3.14 -8.06 -0.80
N PRO A 108 2.01 -7.77 -0.15
CA PRO A 108 1.98 -7.26 1.22
C PRO A 108 2.65 -8.17 2.28
N TRP A 109 2.87 -9.45 1.98
CA TRP A 109 3.56 -10.40 2.86
C TRP A 109 5.04 -10.63 2.50
N GLN A 110 5.56 -9.97 1.47
CA GLN A 110 6.97 -10.08 1.05
C GLN A 110 7.88 -9.04 1.71
N VAL A 111 7.30 -8.07 2.42
CA VAL A 111 8.00 -7.05 3.21
C VAL A 111 8.10 -7.55 4.64
#